data_AF-A0A497N2X5-F1
#
_entry.id   AF-A0A497N2X5-F1
#
_cell.length_a   1.000
_cell.length_b   1.000
_cell.length_c   1.000
_cell.angle_alpha   90.00
_cell.angle_beta   90.00
_cell.angle_gamma   90.00
#
_symmetry.space_group_name_H-M   'P 1'
#
loop_
_entity.id
_entity.type
_entity.pdbx_description
1 polymer ?
#
loop_
_entity_poly.entity_id
_entity_poly.type
_entity_poly.pdbx_seq_one_letter_code
_entity_poly.pdbx_strand_id
1 'polypeptide(L)'
;SGDVKGLPIAFIDEIMKLRPKTQIILFEAMNNKTFFNPVDGKTYYLPPEFSVVSSSNMESIVQETPDIAFLDRFGKIVVWRDTPDEAIIELLEPYRLPPKVLNFLLWVRHQVKGMRYLIPLSVRNLCKFAHEYNRYRDIYSDPDELKKLAVDRLVKVKVFNTFGFKEFEEAKERIEEYIEENF
;
A
#
# COMPACT_ATOMS: atom_id res chain seq x y z
N SER A 1 29.88 -8.72 -23.67
CA SER A 1 28.41 -8.78 -23.68
C SER A 1 27.96 -9.33 -22.33
N GLY A 2 27.48 -8.46 -21.45
CA GLY A 2 26.95 -8.88 -20.15
C GLY A 2 25.48 -9.22 -20.33
N ASP A 3 25.18 -10.46 -20.69
CA ASP A 3 23.80 -10.92 -20.76
C ASP A 3 23.20 -10.86 -19.35
N VAL A 4 22.23 -9.96 -19.17
CA VAL A 4 21.44 -9.88 -17.95
C VAL A 4 20.66 -11.18 -17.86
N LYS A 5 21.13 -12.09 -17.00
CA LYS A 5 20.42 -13.33 -16.65
C LYS A 5 19.14 -12.99 -15.90
N GLY A 6 18.05 -12.82 -16.63
CA GLY A 6 16.72 -12.61 -16.08
C GLY A 6 15.70 -12.42 -17.21
N LEU A 7 14.43 -12.73 -16.93
CA LEU A 7 13.35 -12.34 -17.82
C LEU A 7 13.34 -10.82 -17.93
N PRO A 8 13.34 -10.23 -19.13
CA PRO A 8 13.38 -8.78 -19.32
C PRO A 8 12.03 -8.16 -18.98
N ILE A 9 11.75 -8.01 -17.68
CA ILE A 9 10.49 -7.48 -17.15
C ILE A 9 10.69 -6.01 -16.76
N ALA A 10 9.85 -5.13 -17.32
CA ALA A 10 9.70 -3.76 -16.81
C ALA A 10 8.55 -3.73 -15.79
N PHE A 11 8.86 -3.42 -14.53
CA PHE A 11 7.86 -3.16 -13.50
C PHE A 11 7.57 -1.67 -13.41
N ILE A 12 6.30 -1.28 -13.61
CA ILE A 12 5.83 0.10 -13.62
C ILE A 12 4.83 0.30 -12.49
N ASP A 13 5.28 0.96 -11.41
CA ASP A 13 4.38 1.32 -10.32
C ASP A 13 3.57 2.57 -10.67
N GLU A 14 2.32 2.61 -10.22
CA GLU A 14 1.37 3.71 -10.45
C GLU A 14 1.26 4.16 -11.91
N ILE A 15 1.01 3.21 -12.83
CA ILE A 15 0.97 3.46 -14.28
C ILE A 15 0.01 4.58 -14.70
N MET A 16 -1.08 4.77 -13.96
CA MET A 16 -2.06 5.83 -14.20
C MET A 16 -1.51 7.24 -13.94
N LYS A 17 -0.41 7.38 -13.19
CA LYS A 17 0.26 8.66 -12.93
C LYS A 17 1.31 9.02 -13.99
N LEU A 18 1.59 8.11 -14.93
CA LEU A 18 2.50 8.41 -16.03
C LEU A 18 1.92 9.50 -16.93
N ARG A 19 2.81 10.35 -17.45
CA ARG A 19 2.42 11.33 -18.47
C ARG A 19 1.95 10.60 -19.74
N PRO A 20 0.96 11.14 -20.49
CA PRO A 20 0.44 10.48 -21.69
C PRO A 20 1.53 10.09 -22.70
N LYS A 21 2.53 10.94 -22.91
CA LYS A 21 3.68 10.64 -23.81
C LYS A 21 4.47 9.40 -23.36
N THR A 22 4.65 9.22 -22.05
CA THR A 22 5.36 8.07 -21.50
C THR A 22 4.52 6.79 -21.62
N GLN A 23 3.20 6.90 -21.43
CA GLN A 23 2.28 5.77 -21.63
C GLN A 23 2.28 5.30 -23.10
N ILE A 24 2.30 6.23 -24.06
CA ILE A 24 2.37 5.89 -25.49
C ILE A 24 3.64 5.08 -25.81
N ILE A 25 4.81 5.53 -25.33
CA ILE A 25 6.08 4.81 -25.53
C ILE A 25 6.02 3.41 -24.91
N LEU A 26 5.44 3.30 -23.72
CA LEU A 26 5.25 2.01 -23.05
C LEU A 26 4.35 1.08 -23.87
N PHE A 27 3.25 1.59 -24.42
CA PHE A 27 2.36 0.79 -25.27
C PHE A 27 2.99 0.39 -26.60
N GLU A 28 3.81 1.26 -27.19
CA GLU A 28 4.60 0.93 -28.37
C GLU A 28 5.55 -0.24 -28.06
N ALA A 29 6.30 -0.13 -26.95
CA ALA A 29 7.19 -1.18 -26.45
C ALA A 29 6.47 -2.51 -26.20
N MET A 30 5.27 -2.46 -25.59
CA MET A 30 4.47 -3.65 -25.30
C MET A 30 3.97 -4.35 -26.56
N ASN A 31 3.40 -3.58 -27.50
CA ASN A 31 2.74 -4.11 -28.70
C ASN A 31 3.73 -4.52 -29.78
N ASN A 32 4.73 -3.68 -30.03
CA ASN A 32 5.62 -3.83 -31.19
C ASN A 32 6.95 -4.47 -30.84
N LYS A 33 7.26 -4.65 -29.54
CA LYS A 33 8.60 -4.98 -29.05
C LYS A 33 9.66 -4.01 -29.55
N THR A 34 9.25 -2.78 -29.83
CA THR A 34 10.11 -1.68 -30.26
C THR A 34 9.54 -0.37 -29.74
N PHE A 35 10.38 0.64 -29.59
CA PHE A 35 9.91 1.99 -29.31
C PHE A 35 10.88 3.04 -29.82
N PHE A 36 10.36 4.21 -30.18
CA PHE A 36 11.18 5.38 -30.48
C PHE A 36 11.47 6.17 -29.20
N ASN A 37 12.75 6.42 -28.92
CA ASN A 37 13.15 7.29 -27.82
C ASN A 37 13.25 8.74 -28.33
N PRO A 38 12.36 9.65 -27.88
CA PRO A 38 12.38 11.04 -28.34
C PRO A 38 13.56 11.84 -27.78
N VAL A 39 14.31 11.32 -26.81
CA VAL A 39 15.45 12.00 -26.20
C VAL A 39 16.69 11.93 -27.09
N ASP A 40 16.97 10.77 -27.69
CA ASP A 40 18.16 10.53 -28.51
C ASP A 40 17.83 10.31 -30.00
N GLY A 41 16.54 10.27 -30.36
CA GLY A 41 16.07 10.11 -31.73
C GLY A 41 16.27 8.71 -32.31
N LYS A 42 16.47 7.69 -31.46
CA LYS A 42 16.73 6.30 -31.90
C LYS A 42 15.57 5.38 -31.63
N THR A 43 15.43 4.36 -32.48
CA THR A 43 14.51 3.24 -32.26
C THR A 43 15.25 2.11 -31.55
N TYR A 44 14.63 1.59 -30.50
CA TYR A 44 15.13 0.46 -29.73
C TYR A 44 14.30 -0.78 -30.02
N TYR A 45 14.95 -1.94 -30.05
CA TYR A 45 14.33 -3.25 -30.22
C TYR A 45 14.43 -4.02 -28.91
N LEU A 46 13.30 -4.56 -28.47
CA LEU A 46 13.15 -5.30 -27.23
C LEU A 46 13.18 -6.81 -27.51
N PRO A 47 13.72 -7.61 -26.57
CA PRO A 47 13.71 -9.06 -26.71
C PRO A 47 12.28 -9.62 -26.79
N PRO A 48 12.05 -10.76 -27.47
CA PRO A 48 10.72 -11.37 -27.58
C PRO A 48 10.05 -11.64 -26.23
N GLU A 49 10.85 -11.98 -25.22
CA GLU A 49 10.42 -12.30 -23.86
C GLU A 49 10.10 -11.06 -23.02
N PHE A 50 10.31 -9.85 -23.57
CA PHE A 50 10.06 -8.60 -22.87
C PHE A 50 8.61 -8.51 -22.41
N SER A 51 8.43 -8.30 -21.11
CA SER A 51 7.11 -8.24 -20.47
C SER A 51 7.00 -6.99 -19.61
N VAL A 52 5.79 -6.47 -19.50
CA VAL A 52 5.46 -5.34 -18.62
C VAL A 52 4.54 -5.82 -17.52
N VAL A 53 4.89 -5.48 -16.29
CA VAL A 53 4.01 -5.65 -15.12
C VAL A 53 3.75 -4.27 -14.56
N SER A 54 2.49 -3.90 -14.38
CA SER A 54 2.13 -2.59 -13.85
C SER A 54 1.18 -2.69 -12.67
N SER A 55 1.31 -1.74 -11.73
CA SER A 55 0.36 -1.52 -10.64
C SER A 55 -0.27 -0.14 -10.73
N SER A 56 -1.47 -0.02 -10.17
CA SER A 56 -2.10 1.26 -9.90
C SER A 56 -3.07 1.08 -8.74
N ASN A 57 -3.14 2.05 -7.84
CA ASN A 57 -4.20 2.13 -6.86
C ASN A 57 -5.50 2.65 -7.52
N MET A 58 -6.61 1.96 -7.31
CA MET A 58 -7.93 2.46 -7.68
C MET A 58 -8.41 3.39 -6.55
N GLU A 59 -8.15 4.69 -6.65
CA GLU A 59 -8.61 5.65 -5.62
C GLU A 59 -10.12 5.87 -5.70
N SER A 60 -10.81 5.77 -4.56
CA SER A 60 -12.28 5.77 -4.47
C SER A 60 -12.99 7.11 -4.73
N ILE A 61 -12.26 8.21 -4.92
CA ILE A 61 -12.86 9.55 -4.89
C ILE A 61 -12.83 10.29 -6.23
N VAL A 62 -11.94 9.93 -7.17
CA VAL A 62 -11.77 10.75 -8.40
C VAL A 62 -11.37 9.98 -9.67
N GLN A 63 -11.22 8.66 -9.64
CA GLN A 63 -10.95 7.91 -10.88
C GLN A 63 -12.10 6.97 -11.19
N GLU A 64 -12.81 7.31 -12.28
CA GLU A 64 -13.56 6.35 -13.07
C GLU A 64 -12.67 5.12 -13.29
N THR A 65 -13.25 3.93 -13.21
CA THR A 65 -12.60 2.66 -13.59
C THR A 65 -11.67 2.89 -14.78
N PRO A 66 -10.41 2.42 -14.78
CA PRO A 66 -9.49 2.64 -15.88
C PRO A 66 -10.18 2.32 -17.21
N ASP A 67 -9.99 3.19 -18.21
CA ASP A 67 -10.60 3.05 -19.53
C ASP A 67 -10.40 1.62 -20.05
N ILE A 68 -11.46 1.01 -20.60
CA ILE A 68 -11.42 -0.36 -21.11
C ILE A 68 -10.33 -0.47 -22.19
N ALA A 69 -10.15 0.54 -23.03
CA ALA A 69 -9.10 0.54 -24.05
C ALA A 69 -7.67 0.59 -23.46
N PHE A 70 -7.51 1.11 -22.24
CA PHE A 70 -6.25 1.04 -21.49
C PHE A 70 -6.04 -0.36 -20.92
N LEU A 71 -7.08 -0.96 -20.33
CA LEU A 71 -7.04 -2.30 -19.76
C LEU A 71 -6.78 -3.39 -20.81
N ASP A 72 -7.36 -3.25 -22.01
CA ASP A 72 -7.18 -4.16 -23.15
C ASP A 72 -5.73 -4.27 -23.63
N ARG A 73 -4.85 -3.35 -23.22
CA ARG A 73 -3.40 -3.43 -23.49
C ARG A 73 -2.70 -4.50 -22.64
N PHE A 74 -3.35 -5.00 -21.60
CA PHE A 74 -2.79 -5.98 -20.67
C PHE A 74 -3.45 -7.36 -20.87
N GLY A 75 -2.64 -8.39 -21.09
CA GLY A 75 -3.14 -9.76 -21.27
C GLY A 75 -3.70 -10.40 -19.99
N LYS A 76 -3.38 -9.86 -18.81
CA LYS A 76 -3.89 -10.34 -17.52
C LYS A 76 -4.03 -9.16 -16.55
N ILE A 77 -5.20 -9.08 -15.92
CA ILE A 77 -5.51 -8.05 -14.92
C ILE A 77 -5.80 -8.77 -13.61
N VAL A 78 -5.17 -8.31 -12.52
CA VAL A 78 -5.41 -8.82 -11.16
C VAL A 78 -5.84 -7.64 -10.30
N VAL A 79 -7.04 -7.75 -9.71
CA VAL A 79 -7.57 -6.73 -8.80
C VAL A 79 -7.38 -7.23 -7.37
N TRP A 80 -6.49 -6.57 -6.63
CA TRP A 80 -6.30 -6.85 -5.21
C TRP A 80 -7.34 -6.09 -4.39
N ARG A 81 -8.02 -6.81 -3.51
CA ARG A 81 -8.90 -6.24 -2.48
C ARG A 81 -8.13 -6.06 -1.18
N ASP A 82 -8.83 -5.62 -0.14
CA ASP A 82 -8.28 -5.59 1.21
C ASP A 82 -7.70 -6.94 1.61
N THR A 83 -6.51 -6.92 2.21
CA THR A 83 -5.88 -8.13 2.77
C THR A 83 -6.75 -8.68 3.89
N PRO A 84 -7.15 -9.97 3.86
CA PRO A 84 -7.95 -10.57 4.93
C PRO A 84 -7.11 -10.65 6.22
N ASP A 85 -7.78 -10.71 7.37
CA ASP A 85 -7.11 -10.66 8.67
C ASP A 85 -6.21 -11.88 8.89
N GLU A 86 -6.59 -13.06 8.39
CA GLU A 86 -5.80 -14.29 8.47
C GLU A 86 -4.43 -14.12 7.79
N ALA A 87 -4.42 -13.50 6.60
CA ALA A 87 -3.17 -13.22 5.89
C ALA A 87 -2.33 -12.14 6.59
N ILE A 88 -2.96 -11.19 7.30
CA ILE A 88 -2.22 -10.23 8.13
C ILE A 88 -1.59 -10.91 9.33
N ILE A 89 -2.30 -11.81 9.99
CA ILE A 89 -1.78 -12.59 11.11
C ILE A 89 -0.53 -13.36 10.67
N GLU A 90 -0.60 -14.05 9.53
CA GLU A 90 0.55 -14.77 8.95
C GLU A 90 1.74 -13.81 8.67
N LEU A 91 1.48 -12.64 8.09
CA LEU A 91 2.52 -11.65 7.81
C LEU A 91 3.12 -11.03 9.08
N LEU A 92 2.39 -11.04 10.20
CA LEU A 92 2.84 -10.51 11.49
C LEU A 92 3.50 -11.57 12.39
N GLU A 93 3.36 -12.85 12.06
CA GLU A 93 3.94 -13.98 12.82
C GLU A 93 5.44 -13.82 13.13
N PRO A 94 6.30 -13.37 12.17
CA PRO A 94 7.74 -13.24 12.44
C PRO A 94 8.08 -12.25 13.56
N TYR A 95 7.20 -11.30 13.86
CA TYR A 95 7.41 -10.31 14.93
C TYR A 95 7.00 -10.84 16.32
N ARG A 96 6.38 -12.03 16.39
CA ARG A 96 6.01 -12.73 17.64
C ARG A 96 5.27 -11.83 18.63
N LEU A 97 4.29 -11.07 18.14
CA LEU A 97 3.48 -10.20 18.98
C LEU A 97 2.66 -11.01 19.98
N PRO A 98 2.46 -10.53 21.22
CA PRO A 98 1.50 -11.13 22.13
C PRO A 98 0.09 -11.17 21.51
N PRO A 99 -0.73 -12.20 21.76
CA PRO A 99 -2.07 -12.30 21.17
C PRO A 99 -2.95 -11.07 21.43
N LYS A 100 -2.86 -10.47 22.63
CA LYS A 100 -3.58 -9.22 22.96
C LYS A 100 -3.21 -8.06 22.03
N VAL A 101 -1.91 -7.90 21.74
CA VAL A 101 -1.41 -6.83 20.86
C VAL A 101 -1.76 -7.09 19.40
N LEU A 102 -1.72 -8.35 18.97
CA LEU A 102 -2.18 -8.73 17.63
C LEU A 102 -3.67 -8.42 17.42
N ASN A 103 -4.51 -8.81 18.38
CA ASN A 103 -5.96 -8.52 18.35
C ASN A 103 -6.22 -7.01 18.35
N PHE A 104 -5.47 -6.26 19.18
CA PHE A 104 -5.52 -4.81 19.19
C PHE A 104 -5.20 -4.21 17.82
N LEU A 105 -4.12 -4.66 17.15
CA LEU A 105 -3.76 -4.17 15.82
C LEU A 105 -4.83 -4.41 14.76
N LEU A 106 -5.44 -5.59 14.75
CA LEU A 106 -6.53 -5.91 13.84
C LEU A 106 -7.76 -5.04 14.15
N TRP A 107 -8.07 -4.85 15.43
CA TRP A 107 -9.16 -3.98 15.85
C TRP A 107 -8.94 -2.52 15.40
N VAL A 108 -7.75 -1.94 15.64
CA VAL A 108 -7.42 -0.57 15.20
C VAL A 108 -7.56 -0.43 13.69
N ARG A 109 -7.11 -1.44 12.93
CA ARG A 109 -7.28 -1.48 11.47
C ARG A 109 -8.75 -1.38 11.06
N HIS A 110 -9.64 -2.13 11.69
CA HIS A 110 -11.08 -2.07 11.38
C HIS A 110 -11.69 -0.74 11.78
N GLN A 111 -11.31 -0.18 12.93
CA GLN A 111 -11.79 1.14 13.36
C GLN A 111 -11.39 2.24 12.37
N VAL A 112 -10.08 2.35 12.06
CA VAL A 112 -9.56 3.37 11.15
C VAL A 112 -10.13 3.22 9.74
N LYS A 113 -10.40 1.99 9.28
CA LYS A 113 -11.04 1.73 7.98
C LYS A 113 -12.46 2.31 7.89
N GLY A 114 -13.19 2.36 9.01
CA GLY A 114 -14.54 2.93 9.07
C GLY A 114 -14.57 4.47 9.10
N MET A 115 -13.42 5.11 9.28
CA MET A 115 -13.29 6.56 9.45
C MET A 115 -12.99 7.25 8.11
N ARG A 116 -13.69 8.36 7.84
CA ARG A 116 -13.76 8.99 6.51
C ARG A 116 -12.55 9.89 6.21
N TYR A 117 -12.06 10.56 7.24
CA TYR A 117 -11.00 11.56 7.20
C TYR A 117 -9.66 11.01 7.69
N LEU A 118 -9.59 9.74 8.09
CA LEU A 118 -8.34 9.03 8.34
C LEU A 118 -7.83 8.29 7.09
N ILE A 119 -6.52 8.07 7.07
CA ILE A 119 -5.86 7.25 6.05
C ILE A 119 -6.01 5.78 6.46
N PRO A 120 -6.60 4.92 5.60
CA PRO A 120 -6.70 3.48 5.89
C PRO A 120 -5.35 2.85 6.21
N LEU A 121 -5.35 1.90 7.13
CA LEU A 121 -4.13 1.21 7.54
C LEU A 121 -3.67 0.19 6.50
N SER A 122 -2.51 0.48 5.89
CA SER A 122 -1.80 -0.49 5.06
C SER A 122 -1.14 -1.58 5.92
N VAL A 123 -1.01 -2.79 5.34
CA VAL A 123 -0.23 -3.89 5.94
C VAL A 123 1.18 -3.44 6.30
N ARG A 124 1.80 -2.59 5.47
CA ARG A 124 3.13 -2.01 5.74
C ARG A 124 3.16 -1.24 7.06
N ASN A 125 2.13 -0.47 7.39
CA ASN A 125 2.07 0.26 8.66
C ASN A 125 1.99 -0.71 9.84
N LEU A 126 1.18 -1.76 9.72
CA LEU A 126 1.08 -2.81 10.74
C LEU A 126 2.41 -3.53 10.95
N CYS A 127 3.12 -3.90 9.88
CA CYS A 127 4.45 -4.50 9.98
C CYS A 127 5.48 -3.55 10.62
N LYS A 128 5.43 -2.25 10.31
CA LYS A 128 6.31 -1.25 10.95
C LYS A 128 6.03 -1.12 12.44
N PHE A 129 4.76 -1.05 12.83
CA PHE A 129 4.36 -1.08 14.23
C PHE A 129 4.89 -2.35 14.90
N ALA A 130 4.65 -3.53 14.30
CA ALA A 130 5.04 -4.81 14.87
C ALA A 130 6.55 -4.93 15.06
N HIS A 131 7.32 -4.42 14.11
CA HIS A 131 8.77 -4.35 14.20
C HIS A 131 9.24 -3.48 15.37
N GLU A 132 8.66 -2.28 15.52
CA GLU A 132 9.00 -1.35 16.59
C GLU A 132 8.58 -1.88 17.97
N TYR A 133 7.36 -2.40 18.08
CA TYR A 133 6.88 -3.07 19.27
C TYR A 133 7.82 -4.19 19.70
N ASN A 134 8.19 -5.08 18.77
CA ASN A 134 9.05 -6.21 19.07
C ASN A 134 10.46 -5.77 19.52
N ARG A 135 10.98 -4.69 18.93
CA ARG A 135 12.31 -4.15 19.27
C ARG A 135 12.37 -3.54 20.67
N TYR A 136 11.28 -2.90 21.11
CA TYR A 136 11.21 -2.20 22.41
C TYR A 136 10.09 -2.76 23.28
N ARG A 137 9.96 -4.10 23.28
CA ARG A 137 8.85 -4.81 23.92
C ARG A 137 8.69 -4.47 25.39
N ASP A 138 9.80 -4.30 26.11
CA ASP A 138 9.77 -3.99 27.54
C ASP A 138 9.16 -2.61 27.82
N ILE A 139 9.29 -1.66 26.88
CA ILE A 139 8.69 -0.33 26.97
C ILE A 139 7.21 -0.42 26.64
N TYR A 140 6.87 -0.99 25.49
CA TYR A 140 5.48 -1.05 25.01
C TYR A 140 4.62 -2.12 25.69
N SER A 141 5.17 -2.83 26.68
CA SER A 141 4.36 -3.64 27.59
C SER A 141 3.57 -2.77 28.56
N ASP A 142 3.98 -1.51 28.74
CA ASP A 142 3.21 -0.49 29.44
C ASP A 142 2.03 -0.02 28.56
N PRO A 143 0.78 -0.03 29.06
CA PRO A 143 -0.41 0.35 28.30
C PRO A 143 -0.37 1.79 27.75
N ASP A 144 0.19 2.75 28.50
CA ASP A 144 0.26 4.14 28.07
C ASP A 144 1.29 4.33 26.93
N GLU A 145 2.41 3.62 26.98
CA GLU A 145 3.39 3.61 25.88
C GLU A 145 2.84 2.88 24.64
N LEU A 146 2.08 1.80 24.83
CA LEU A 146 1.40 1.11 23.73
C LEU A 146 0.38 2.02 23.04
N LYS A 147 -0.41 2.78 23.82
CA LYS A 147 -1.36 3.79 23.32
C LYS A 147 -0.66 4.82 22.45
N LYS A 148 0.43 5.43 22.96
CA LYS A 148 1.23 6.42 22.22
C LYS A 148 1.73 5.85 20.90
N LEU A 149 2.31 4.64 20.92
CA LEU A 149 2.79 3.98 19.71
C LEU A 149 1.67 3.76 18.69
N ALA A 150 0.50 3.32 19.14
CA ALA A 150 -0.64 3.06 18.27
C ALA A 150 -1.14 4.35 17.61
N VAL A 151 -1.35 5.41 18.39
CA VAL A 151 -1.80 6.70 17.86
C VAL A 151 -0.78 7.25 16.86
N ASP A 152 0.50 7.29 17.21
CA ASP A 152 1.56 7.88 16.38
C ASP A 152 1.80 7.13 15.08
N ARG A 153 1.71 5.79 15.11
CA ARG A 153 2.03 4.95 13.94
C ARG A 153 0.83 4.63 13.08
N LEU A 154 -0.36 4.51 13.69
CA LEU A 154 -1.53 3.95 13.03
C LEU A 154 -2.59 5.01 12.70
N VAL A 155 -2.69 6.10 13.46
CA VAL A 155 -3.72 7.12 13.21
C VAL A 155 -3.11 8.26 12.41
N LYS A 156 -3.56 8.43 11.16
CA LYS A 156 -3.09 9.51 10.27
C LYS A 156 -4.26 10.19 9.59
N VAL A 157 -4.30 11.52 9.69
CA VAL A 157 -5.34 12.33 9.06
C VAL A 157 -5.07 12.47 7.57
N LYS A 158 -6.10 12.24 6.75
CA LYS A 158 -6.09 12.37 5.29
C LYS A 158 -6.21 13.83 4.84
N VAL A 159 -6.99 14.63 5.55
CA VAL A 159 -7.25 16.05 5.23
C VAL A 159 -7.17 16.89 6.49
N PHE A 160 -6.29 17.90 6.50
CA PHE A 160 -6.15 18.83 7.62
C PHE A 160 -7.31 19.84 7.65
N ASN A 161 -8.42 19.45 8.26
CA ASN A 161 -9.59 20.29 8.52
C ASN A 161 -10.23 19.94 9.88
N THR A 162 -11.23 20.71 10.29
CA THR A 162 -11.91 20.50 11.58
C THR A 162 -12.55 19.12 11.71
N PHE A 163 -13.05 18.53 10.62
CA PHE A 163 -13.65 17.19 10.65
C PHE A 163 -12.58 16.11 10.84
N GLY A 164 -11.45 16.21 10.14
CA GLY A 164 -10.32 15.30 10.29
C GLY A 164 -9.69 15.37 11.68
N PHE A 165 -9.64 16.56 12.29
CA PHE A 165 -9.18 16.70 13.67
C PHE A 165 -10.14 16.05 14.67
N LYS A 166 -11.46 16.26 14.50
CA LYS A 166 -12.46 15.60 15.36
C LYS A 166 -12.40 14.08 15.26
N GLU A 167 -12.28 13.54 14.05
CA GLU A 167 -12.21 12.08 13.84
C GLU A 167 -10.88 11.50 14.33
N PHE A 168 -9.79 12.28 14.31
CA PHE A 168 -8.53 11.89 14.95
C PHE A 168 -8.67 11.75 16.47
N GLU A 169 -9.27 12.73 17.14
CA GLU A 169 -9.52 12.65 18.59
C GLU A 169 -10.47 11.49 18.92
N GLU A 170 -11.52 11.29 18.14
CA GLU A 170 -12.42 10.12 18.29
C GLU A 170 -11.67 8.79 18.17
N ALA A 171 -10.75 8.66 17.19
CA ALA A 171 -9.94 7.46 17.04
C ALA A 171 -9.02 7.23 18.24
N LYS A 172 -8.43 8.30 18.77
CA LYS A 172 -7.57 8.26 19.95
C LYS A 172 -8.35 7.84 21.19
N GLU A 173 -9.52 8.41 21.43
CA GLU A 173 -10.42 8.05 22.54
C GLU A 173 -10.80 6.57 22.47
N ARG A 174 -11.22 6.07 21.30
CA ARG A 174 -11.54 4.65 21.13
C ARG A 174 -10.35 3.73 21.40
N ILE A 175 -9.16 4.12 20.97
CA ILE A 175 -7.92 3.36 21.24
C ILE A 175 -7.65 3.30 22.74
N GLU A 176 -7.83 4.42 23.43
CA GLU A 176 -7.66 4.51 24.89
C GLU A 176 -8.65 3.60 25.62
N GLU A 177 -9.95 3.69 25.29
CA GLU A 177 -11.00 2.81 25.83
C GLU A 177 -10.67 1.33 25.61
N TYR A 178 -10.25 0.94 24.40
CA TYR A 178 -9.88 -0.45 24.12
C TYR A 178 -8.71 -0.92 25.00
N ILE A 179 -7.70 -0.06 25.21
CA ILE A 179 -6.55 -0.40 26.03
C ILE A 179 -6.96 -0.57 27.49
N GLU A 180 -7.74 0.36 28.04
CA GLU A 180 -8.26 0.29 29.43
C GLU A 180 -9.07 -0.98 29.71
N GLU A 181 -9.82 -1.46 28.72
CA GLU A 181 -10.65 -2.66 28.88
C GLU A 181 -9.86 -3.98 28.74
N ASN A 182 -8.72 -4.00 28.04
CA ASN A 182 -8.09 -5.24 27.56
C ASN A 182 -6.64 -5.46 28.02
N PHE A 183 -5.94 -4.43 28.51
CA PHE A 183 -4.52 -4.50 28.91
C PHE A 183 -4.36 -4.32 30.42
#